data_AF-A0A958UUY6-F1
#
_entry.id   AF-A0A958UUY6-F1
#
_cell.length_a   1.000
_cell.length_b   1.000
_cell.length_c   1.000
_cell.angle_alpha   90.00
_cell.angle_beta   90.00
_cell.angle_gamma   90.00
#
_symmetry.space_group_name_H-M   'P 1'
#
loop_
_entity.id
_entity.type
_entity.pdbx_description
1 polymer ?
#
loop_
_entity_poly.entity_id
_entity_poly.type
_entity_poly.pdbx_seq_one_letter_code
_entity_poly.pdbx_strand_id
1 'polypeptide(L)' 'ETLAGFVLEISGSFPKRGSKINFENYVFTIESLDKKRIQRIKVTIE' A
#
# COMPACT_ATOMS: atom_id res chain seq x y z
N GLU A 1 12.18 9.32 -0.07
CA GLU A 1 10.81 8.79 0.14
C GLU A 1 10.78 7.28 0.43
N THR A 2 9.63 6.73 0.85
CA THR A 2 9.38 5.28 0.99
C THR A 2 8.12 4.86 0.23
N LEU A 3 8.03 3.59 -0.21
CA LEU A 3 6.84 3.05 -0.88
C LEU A 3 5.59 3.15 0.01
N ALA A 4 5.76 3.00 1.32
CA ALA A 4 4.69 3.16 2.30
C ALA A 4 4.13 4.59 2.30
N GLY A 5 5.02 5.60 2.23
CA GLY A 5 4.64 7.01 2.11
C GLY A 5 3.89 7.29 0.82
N PHE A 6 4.40 6.79 -0.31
CA PHE A 6 3.75 6.91 -1.62
C PHE A 6 2.33 6.31 -1.63
N VAL A 7 2.17 5.10 -1.10
CA VAL A 7 0.86 4.46 -1.00
C VAL A 7 -0.09 5.22 -0.07
N LEU A 8 0.43 5.83 1.01
CA LEU A 8 -0.34 6.69 1.91
C LEU A 8 -0.81 7.97 1.21
N GLU A 9 0.03 8.59 0.39
CA GLU A 9 -0.31 9.78 -0.39
C GLU A 9 -1.42 9.46 -1.41
N ILE A 10 -1.31 8.32 -2.11
CA ILE A 10 -2.35 7.88 -3.05
C ILE A 10 -3.66 7.53 -2.30
N SER A 11 -3.56 6.83 -1.17
CA SER A 11 -4.71 6.38 -0.41
C SER A 11 -5.41 7.49 0.39
N GLY A 12 -4.75 8.64 0.59
CA GLY A 12 -5.22 9.78 1.41
C GLY A 12 -5.44 9.47 2.91
N SER A 13 -5.23 8.22 3.33
CA SER A 13 -5.46 7.74 4.69
C SER A 13 -4.57 6.52 4.95
N PHE A 14 -4.41 6.13 6.22
CA PHE A 14 -3.59 4.98 6.57
C PHE A 14 -4.30 3.68 6.15
N PRO A 15 -3.76 2.93 5.15
CA PRO A 15 -4.43 1.75 4.62
C PRO A 15 -4.44 0.62 5.66
N LYS A 16 -5.46 -0.23 5.59
CA LYS A 16 -5.60 -1.39 6.47
C LYS A 16 -4.96 -2.62 5.84
N ARG A 17 -4.71 -3.64 6.67
CA ARG A 17 -4.20 -4.92 6.17
C ARG A 17 -5.24 -5.52 5.23
N GLY A 18 -4.79 -5.97 4.06
CA GLY A 18 -5.64 -6.49 2.98
C GLY A 18 -6.21 -5.41 2.05
N SER A 19 -5.97 -4.12 2.33
CA SER A 19 -6.37 -3.05 1.40
C SER A 19 -5.60 -3.18 0.09
N LYS A 20 -6.33 -2.98 -1.02
CA LYS A 20 -5.79 -2.87 -2.37
C LYS A 20 -5.89 -1.41 -2.82
N ILE A 21 -4.78 -0.86 -3.24
CA ILE A 21 -4.66 0.48 -3.78
C ILE A 21 -4.30 0.32 -5.25
N ASN A 22 -5.22 0.70 -6.12
CA ASN A 22 -5.00 0.70 -7.56
C ASN A 22 -4.40 2.04 -7.97
N PHE A 23 -3.32 1.99 -8.73
CA PHE A 23 -2.63 3.15 -9.26
C PHE A 23 -2.10 2.82 -10.65
N GLU A 24 -2.72 3.40 -11.68
CA GLU A 24 -2.41 3.07 -13.09
C GLU A 24 -2.52 1.55 -13.33
N ASN A 25 -1.48 0.95 -13.92
CA ASN A 25 -1.36 -0.50 -14.15
C ASN A 25 -0.84 -1.28 -12.92
N TYR A 26 -0.75 -0.65 -11.75
CA TYR A 26 -0.24 -1.29 -10.54
C TYR A 26 -1.32 -1.44 -9.47
N VAL A 27 -1.35 -2.61 -8.83
CA VAL A 27 -2.19 -2.88 -7.66
C VAL A 27 -1.31 -3.16 -6.45
N PHE A 28 -1.30 -2.22 -5.50
CA PHE A 28 -0.60 -2.33 -4.23
C PHE A 28 -1.52 -2.95 -3.18
N THR A 29 -1.20 -4.17 -2.75
CA THR A 29 -1.93 -4.87 -1.69
C THR A 29 -1.13 -4.86 -0.39
N ILE A 30 -1.73 -4.41 0.70
CA ILE A 30 -1.08 -4.42 2.01
C ILE A 30 -1.15 -5.82 2.62
N GLU A 31 -0.06 -6.58 2.52
CA GLU A 31 0.03 -7.94 3.07
C GLU A 31 0.19 -7.94 4.60
N SER A 32 1.07 -7.06 5.09
CA SER A 32 1.45 -7.01 6.50
C SER A 32 1.64 -5.58 6.98
N LEU A 33 1.02 -5.29 8.12
CA LEU A 33 1.18 -4.06 8.90
C LEU A 33 1.70 -4.42 10.29
N ASP A 34 2.61 -3.61 10.84
CA ASP A 34 2.96 -3.62 12.25
C ASP A 34 2.60 -2.28 12.87
N LYS A 35 1.67 -2.27 13.82
CA LYS A 35 1.11 -1.05 14.43
C LYS A 35 0.69 0.00 13.38
N LYS A 36 1.54 0.98 13.11
CA LYS A 36 1.36 2.07 12.12
C LYS A 36 2.45 2.07 11.04
N ARG A 37 3.10 0.93 10.80
CA ARG A 37 4.13 0.77 9.78
C ARG A 37 3.73 -0.34 8.82
N ILE A 38 3.78 -0.05 7.53
CA ILE A 38 3.60 -1.07 6.51
C ILE A 38 4.89 -1.92 6.46
N GLN A 39 4.78 -3.22 6.72
CA GLN A 39 5.92 -4.15 6.68
C GLN A 39 6.10 -4.75 5.30
N ARG A 40 5.00 -5.07 4.61
CA ARG A 40 5.03 -5.71 3.30
C ARG A 40 3.87 -5.25 2.44
N ILE A 41 4.22 -4.90 1.20
CA ILE A 41 3.29 -4.53 0.14
C ILE A 41 3.52 -5.53 -1.00
N LYS A 42 2.45 -6.12 -1.51
CA LYS A 42 2.47 -6.91 -2.73
C LYS A 42 2.05 -6.02 -3.89
N VAL A 43 2.89 -5.93 -4.91
CA VAL A 43 2.59 -5.17 -6.14
C VAL A 43 2.22 -6.17 -7.23
N THR A 44 1.10 -5.92 -7.90
CA THR A 44 0.69 -6.68 -9.09
C THR A 44 0.65 -5.71 -10.27
N ILE A 45 1.14 -6.15 -11.42
CA ILE A 45 1.12 -5.38 -12.67
C ILE A 45 0.07 -6.00 -13.56
N GLU A 46 -0.83 -5.19 -14.11
CA GLU A 46 -1.78 -5.58 -15.16
C GLU A 46 -1.30 -5.17 -16.56
#